data_AF-A0A4V1CHR8-F1
#
_entry.id   AF-A0A4V1CHR8-F1
#
_cell.length_a   1.000
_cell.length_b   1.000
_cell.length_c   1.000
_cell.angle_alpha   90.00
_cell.angle_beta   90.00
_cell.angle_gamma   90.00
#
_symmetry.space_group_name_H-M   'P 1'
#
loop_
_entity.id
_entity.type
_entity.pdbx_description
1 polymer ?
#
loop_
_entity_poly.entity_id
_entity_poly.type
_entity_poly.pdbx_seq_one_letter_code
_entity_poly.pdbx_strand_id
1 'polypeptide(L)'
;MNIQLLQNCIFEHQFERPIPGFEMLDFRQNPHPEWREFQIFEQLYREGRHQTVDVLGAVSSRFLAKGLLDGHEVRRWIEQTPGRDVYFVNPFPQRVYDSFNSSARMPLSFDDPDMLKRFQLVLNTARVPLSFEALGRQHHGNHGMSSYWFGTPRFWERLMTDLVLPVLRLNAGELGSELHGFLYQPVNYYGLAAHRPGALPFLLELATNLYIQAEFSDHALFYSHTRAQVLERCIFPFDRDLVNLFGDEVDAMDACGIYDSKAMAYFQSASHHSTMGALAYMNRHVVNFDHGDPRPHLPWFQTNKVKDPHEH
;
A
#
# COMPACT_ATOMS: atom_id res chain seq x y z
N MET A 1 9.03 5.72 -24.81
CA MET A 1 7.91 5.39 -23.93
C MET A 1 7.41 6.67 -23.31
N ASN A 2 6.15 7.01 -23.52
CA ASN A 2 5.49 8.18 -22.96
C ASN A 2 4.94 7.82 -21.55
N ILE A 3 5.67 8.20 -20.50
CA ILE A 3 5.26 7.93 -19.10
C ILE A 3 4.76 9.23 -18.46
N GLN A 4 3.56 9.19 -17.88
CA GLN A 4 3.03 10.26 -17.05
C GLN A 4 2.91 9.81 -15.60
N LEU A 5 3.60 10.54 -14.72
CA LEU A 5 3.64 10.30 -13.28
C LEU A 5 3.02 11.50 -12.58
N LEU A 6 1.92 11.30 -11.87
CA LEU A 6 1.15 12.37 -11.23
C LEU A 6 1.30 12.33 -9.70
N GLN A 7 1.39 13.49 -9.08
CA GLN A 7 1.25 13.68 -7.64
C GLN A 7 -0.13 14.29 -7.35
N ASN A 8 -0.93 13.61 -6.53
CA ASN A 8 -2.24 14.06 -6.11
C ASN A 8 -2.09 15.23 -5.11
N CYS A 9 -2.59 16.41 -5.50
CA CYS A 9 -2.60 17.61 -4.68
C CYS A 9 -4.04 17.97 -4.28
N ILE A 10 -4.45 17.51 -3.09
CA ILE A 10 -5.77 17.72 -2.48
C ILE A 10 -5.78 18.98 -1.59
N PHE A 11 -4.62 19.37 -1.04
CA PHE A 11 -4.48 20.54 -0.16
C PHE A 11 -3.43 21.52 -0.71
N GLU A 12 -3.60 22.81 -0.41
CA GLU A 12 -2.72 23.89 -0.91
C GLU A 12 -1.23 23.64 -0.60
N HIS A 13 -0.92 23.24 0.63
CA HIS A 13 0.47 22.98 1.05
C HIS A 13 1.18 21.88 0.25
N GLN A 14 0.44 21.05 -0.48
CA GLN A 14 1.01 19.98 -1.31
C GLN A 14 1.62 20.52 -2.61
N PHE A 15 1.19 21.70 -3.07
CA PHE A 15 1.81 22.41 -4.20
C PHE A 15 3.12 23.10 -3.82
N GLU A 16 3.31 23.40 -2.53
CA GLU A 16 4.55 24.04 -2.02
C GLU A 16 5.72 23.05 -1.95
N ARG A 17 5.44 21.75 -1.95
CA ARG A 17 6.43 20.67 -1.79
C ARG A 17 6.22 19.58 -2.84
N PRO A 18 6.42 19.87 -4.13
CA PRO A 18 6.30 18.86 -5.18
C PRO A 18 7.39 17.79 -5.00
N ILE A 19 7.01 16.53 -5.23
CA ILE A 19 7.95 15.42 -5.33
C ILE A 19 8.65 15.53 -6.68
N PRO A 20 10.01 15.59 -6.72
CA PRO A 20 10.74 15.66 -7.98
C PRO A 20 10.32 14.56 -8.96
N GLY A 21 10.19 14.91 -10.24
CA GLY A 21 9.84 13.96 -11.31
C GLY A 21 8.35 13.61 -11.44
N PHE A 22 7.48 14.09 -10.53
CA PHE A 22 6.03 14.00 -10.67
C PHE A 22 5.41 15.32 -11.15
N GLU A 23 4.40 15.22 -12.00
CA GLU A 23 3.53 16.33 -12.39
C GLU A 23 2.45 16.52 -11.32
N MET A 24 2.23 17.76 -10.88
CA MET A 24 1.17 18.05 -9.90
C MET A 24 -0.21 17.91 -10.53
N LEU A 25 -1.08 17.11 -9.92
CA LEU A 25 -2.48 16.97 -10.27
C LEU A 25 -3.32 17.74 -9.24
N ASP A 26 -3.90 18.86 -9.66
CA ASP A 26 -4.84 19.61 -8.82
C ASP A 26 -6.13 18.79 -8.65
N PHE A 27 -6.36 18.37 -7.41
CA PHE A 27 -7.55 17.61 -7.01
C PHE A 27 -8.22 18.25 -5.78
N ARG A 28 -8.11 19.56 -5.60
CA ARG A 28 -8.69 20.26 -4.44
C ARG A 28 -10.22 20.18 -4.37
N GLN A 29 -10.89 19.89 -5.49
CA GLN A 29 -12.35 19.68 -5.54
C GLN A 29 -12.81 18.50 -4.67
N ASN A 30 -11.98 17.45 -4.55
CA ASN A 30 -12.14 16.30 -3.65
C ASN A 30 -13.60 15.94 -3.24
N PRO A 31 -14.49 15.63 -4.20
CA PRO A 31 -15.92 15.49 -3.96
C PRO A 31 -16.29 14.26 -3.11
N HIS A 32 -15.43 13.24 -3.09
CA HIS A 32 -15.64 11.97 -2.39
C HIS A 32 -14.43 11.63 -1.51
N PRO A 33 -14.12 12.43 -0.46
CA PRO A 33 -12.96 12.22 0.40
C PRO A 33 -12.90 10.82 1.03
N GLU A 34 -14.04 10.15 1.18
CA GLU A 34 -14.19 8.78 1.66
C GLU A 34 -13.64 7.71 0.70
N TRP A 35 -13.56 8.01 -0.61
CA TRP A 35 -12.96 7.12 -1.61
C TRP A 35 -11.44 7.26 -1.73
N ARG A 36 -10.85 8.27 -1.08
CA ARG A 36 -9.40 8.52 -1.09
C ARG A 36 -8.84 8.62 -2.52
N GLU A 37 -7.75 7.93 -2.82
CA GLU A 37 -7.13 7.93 -4.15
C GLU A 37 -8.02 7.32 -5.24
N PHE A 38 -9.02 6.50 -4.89
CA PHE A 38 -9.86 5.83 -5.88
C PHE A 38 -10.80 6.79 -6.63
N GLN A 39 -11.20 7.93 -6.04
CA GLN A 39 -11.92 8.96 -6.79
C GLN A 39 -11.04 9.64 -7.85
N ILE A 40 -9.73 9.72 -7.58
CA ILE A 40 -8.76 10.29 -8.52
C ILE A 40 -8.58 9.30 -9.67
N PHE A 41 -8.47 8.01 -9.36
CA PHE A 41 -8.39 6.95 -10.35
C PHE A 41 -9.64 6.90 -11.23
N GLU A 42 -10.84 7.04 -10.65
CA GLU A 42 -12.10 7.16 -11.38
C GLU A 42 -12.13 8.37 -12.32
N GLN A 43 -11.66 9.54 -11.86
CA GLN A 43 -11.58 10.74 -12.71
C GLN A 43 -10.57 10.56 -13.85
N LEU A 44 -9.35 10.11 -13.57
CA LEU A 44 -8.30 9.88 -14.58
C LEU A 44 -8.74 8.86 -15.65
N TYR A 45 -9.47 7.83 -15.21
CA TYR A 45 -10.06 6.83 -16.10
C TYR A 45 -11.15 7.43 -16.98
N ARG A 46 -12.13 8.14 -16.38
CA ARG A 46 -13.24 8.78 -17.10
C ARG A 46 -12.79 9.82 -18.11
N GLU A 47 -11.73 10.56 -17.80
CA GLU A 47 -11.12 11.54 -18.70
C GLU A 47 -10.30 10.89 -19.84
N GLY A 48 -10.12 9.57 -19.83
CA GLY A 48 -9.35 8.85 -20.84
C GLY A 48 -7.84 9.11 -20.77
N ARG A 49 -7.31 9.68 -19.67
CA ARG A 49 -5.88 10.05 -19.59
C ARG A 49 -4.98 8.83 -19.76
N HIS A 50 -5.39 7.68 -19.23
CA HIS A 50 -4.69 6.41 -19.38
C HIS A 50 -4.53 5.95 -20.84
N GLN A 51 -5.32 6.47 -21.78
CA GLN A 51 -5.27 6.11 -23.21
C GLN A 51 -4.29 6.99 -24.00
N THR A 52 -3.79 8.08 -23.39
CA THR A 52 -2.95 9.08 -24.07
C THR A 52 -1.45 8.88 -23.85
N VAL A 53 -1.09 7.94 -22.98
CA VAL A 53 0.27 7.65 -22.54
C VAL A 53 0.51 6.14 -22.51
N ASP A 54 1.77 5.72 -22.55
CA ASP A 54 2.13 4.29 -22.48
C ASP A 54 2.00 3.76 -21.05
N VAL A 55 2.32 4.59 -20.05
CA VAL A 55 2.21 4.27 -18.62
C VAL A 55 1.70 5.50 -17.88
N LEU A 56 0.64 5.31 -17.09
CA LEU A 56 0.06 6.31 -16.19
C LEU A 56 0.11 5.81 -14.75
N GLY A 57 0.48 6.67 -13.82
CA GLY A 57 0.19 6.46 -12.40
C GLY A 57 0.02 7.77 -11.65
N ALA A 58 -0.69 7.69 -10.53
CA ALA A 58 -0.97 8.83 -9.68
C ALA A 58 -0.77 8.44 -8.21
N VAL A 59 0.06 9.20 -7.50
CA VAL A 59 0.46 8.87 -6.12
C VAL A 59 0.08 9.98 -5.16
N SER A 60 -0.13 9.65 -3.88
CA SER A 60 -0.31 10.68 -2.86
C SER A 60 0.95 11.52 -2.65
N SER A 61 0.78 12.75 -2.15
CA SER A 61 1.88 13.62 -1.69
C SER A 61 2.80 13.00 -0.64
N ARG A 62 2.38 11.87 -0.05
CA ARG A 62 3.14 11.08 0.94
C ARG A 62 4.09 10.05 0.29
N PHE A 63 4.09 9.90 -1.04
CA PHE A 63 4.85 8.87 -1.75
C PHE A 63 6.35 8.91 -1.41
N LEU A 64 6.99 10.08 -1.52
CA LEU A 64 8.41 10.23 -1.20
C LEU A 64 8.71 9.88 0.27
N ALA A 65 7.88 10.39 1.18
CA ALA A 65 8.07 10.21 2.61
C ALA A 65 7.91 8.75 3.07
N LYS A 66 6.99 8.00 2.45
CA LYS A 66 6.76 6.58 2.73
C LYS A 66 7.72 5.67 1.98
N GLY A 67 7.84 5.90 0.67
CA GLY A 67 8.55 5.02 -0.26
C GLY A 67 10.04 5.29 -0.38
N LEU A 68 10.54 6.46 0.08
CA LEU A 68 11.91 6.94 -0.18
C LEU A 68 12.30 6.84 -1.65
N LEU A 69 11.38 7.22 -2.54
CA LEU A 69 11.59 7.26 -3.98
C LEU A 69 10.96 8.52 -4.54
N ASP A 70 11.61 9.14 -5.51
CA ASP A 70 11.03 10.21 -6.31
C ASP A 70 10.56 9.73 -7.70
N GLY A 71 9.98 10.65 -8.48
CA GLY A 71 9.45 10.34 -9.80
C GLY A 71 10.52 10.14 -10.86
N HIS A 72 11.72 10.68 -10.67
CA HIS A 72 12.85 10.43 -11.58
C HIS A 72 13.37 9.01 -11.42
N GLU A 73 13.45 8.51 -10.19
CA GLU A 73 13.81 7.12 -9.89
C GLU A 73 12.78 6.14 -10.44
N VAL A 74 11.48 6.41 -10.21
CA VAL A 74 10.38 5.59 -10.75
C VAL A 74 10.41 5.57 -12.29
N ARG A 75 10.53 6.74 -12.93
CA ARG A 75 10.60 6.84 -14.39
C ARG A 75 11.75 6.02 -14.95
N ARG A 76 12.95 6.20 -14.39
CA ARG A 76 14.16 5.48 -14.82
C ARG A 76 13.98 3.97 -14.69
N TRP A 77 13.39 3.52 -13.59
CA TRP A 77 13.11 2.10 -13.38
C TRP A 77 12.16 1.54 -14.45
N ILE A 78 11.03 2.21 -14.70
CA ILE A 78 10.07 1.81 -15.76
C ILE A 78 10.76 1.76 -17.13
N GLU A 79 11.55 2.77 -17.47
CA GLU A 79 12.31 2.85 -18.74
C GLU A 79 13.35 1.74 -18.90
N GLN A 80 13.96 1.27 -17.81
CA GLN A 80 14.94 0.19 -17.82
C GLN A 80 14.31 -1.21 -17.89
N THR A 81 13.03 -1.33 -17.53
CA THR A 81 12.30 -2.62 -17.52
C THR A 81 11.00 -2.56 -18.33
N PRO A 82 11.04 -2.20 -19.64
CA PRO A 82 9.84 -2.05 -20.44
C PRO A 82 9.10 -3.39 -20.64
N GLY A 83 7.84 -3.31 -21.09
CA GLY A 83 7.04 -4.49 -21.45
C GLY A 83 6.21 -5.09 -20.30
N ARG A 84 6.09 -4.37 -19.18
CA ARG A 84 5.18 -4.72 -18.08
C ARG A 84 3.87 -3.96 -18.21
N ASP A 85 2.78 -4.58 -17.77
CA ASP A 85 1.46 -3.94 -17.71
C ASP A 85 1.29 -3.11 -16.44
N VAL A 86 1.94 -3.51 -15.34
CA VAL A 86 1.89 -2.78 -14.08
C VAL A 86 3.24 -2.79 -13.37
N TYR A 87 3.64 -1.61 -12.91
CA TYR A 87 4.80 -1.37 -12.08
C TYR A 87 4.31 -0.96 -10.70
N PHE A 88 4.70 -1.69 -9.65
CA PHE A 88 4.21 -1.46 -8.29
C PHE A 88 5.36 -1.06 -7.37
N VAL A 89 5.17 0.00 -6.59
CA VAL A 89 6.09 0.40 -5.53
C VAL A 89 5.46 0.10 -4.18
N ASN A 90 6.05 -0.82 -3.42
CA ASN A 90 5.59 -1.07 -2.06
C ASN A 90 6.27 -0.07 -1.09
N PRO A 91 5.51 0.84 -0.43
CA PRO A 91 6.10 1.76 0.53
C PRO A 91 6.58 1.08 1.82
N PHE A 92 6.12 -0.14 2.11
CA PHE A 92 6.46 -0.87 3.32
C PHE A 92 7.03 -2.26 2.99
N PRO A 93 8.20 -2.34 2.34
CA PRO A 93 8.78 -3.60 1.91
C PRO A 93 9.16 -4.51 3.09
N GLN A 94 9.31 -3.96 4.29
CA GLN A 94 9.57 -4.75 5.50
C GLN A 94 8.40 -5.68 5.88
N ARG A 95 7.18 -5.43 5.40
CA ARG A 95 5.99 -6.20 5.77
C ARG A 95 6.03 -7.66 5.33
N VAL A 96 6.82 -7.98 4.31
CA VAL A 96 7.00 -9.38 3.90
C VAL A 96 7.68 -10.19 5.00
N TYR A 97 8.48 -9.55 5.87
CA TYR A 97 9.19 -10.24 6.95
C TYR A 97 8.34 -10.49 8.18
N ASP A 98 7.22 -9.77 8.35
CA ASP A 98 6.37 -9.88 9.54
C ASP A 98 5.06 -10.64 9.32
N SER A 99 4.61 -10.83 8.07
CA SER A 99 3.29 -11.38 7.79
C SER A 99 3.34 -12.35 6.63
N PHE A 100 2.68 -13.52 6.75
CA PHE A 100 2.59 -14.50 5.66
C PHE A 100 1.95 -13.88 4.42
N ASN A 101 0.87 -13.14 4.63
CA ASN A 101 0.20 -12.32 3.62
C ASN A 101 -0.62 -11.20 4.29
N SER A 102 -1.15 -10.29 3.48
CA SER A 102 -1.97 -9.18 3.95
C SER A 102 -3.26 -9.61 4.65
N SER A 103 -3.90 -10.71 4.22
CA SER A 103 -5.13 -11.22 4.86
C SER A 103 -4.89 -11.55 6.34
N ALA A 104 -3.75 -12.12 6.70
CA ALA A 104 -3.42 -12.41 8.10
C ALA A 104 -3.28 -11.14 8.97
N ARG A 105 -2.84 -10.03 8.37
CA ARG A 105 -2.53 -8.77 9.09
C ARG A 105 -3.73 -7.83 9.23
N MET A 106 -4.66 -7.86 8.28
CA MET A 106 -5.77 -6.90 8.21
C MET A 106 -6.69 -6.96 9.46
N PRO A 107 -7.22 -8.11 9.89
CA PRO A 107 -8.07 -8.17 11.09
C PRO A 107 -7.40 -7.60 12.35
N LEU A 108 -6.09 -7.84 12.50
CA LEU A 108 -5.29 -7.31 13.63
C LEU A 108 -5.13 -5.79 13.57
N SER A 109 -4.97 -5.23 12.38
CA SER A 109 -4.72 -3.79 12.19
C SER A 109 -5.95 -2.93 12.51
N PHE A 110 -7.14 -3.52 12.40
CA PHE A 110 -8.43 -2.84 12.60
C PHE A 110 -9.17 -3.28 13.86
N ASP A 111 -8.63 -4.27 14.58
CA ASP A 111 -9.31 -4.91 15.72
C ASP A 111 -10.70 -5.42 15.34
N ASP A 112 -10.80 -6.04 14.15
CA ASP A 112 -12.05 -6.58 13.59
C ASP A 112 -11.81 -7.99 13.01
N PRO A 113 -12.16 -9.06 13.73
CA PRO A 113 -11.97 -10.44 13.28
C PRO A 113 -12.84 -10.81 12.06
N ASP A 114 -13.92 -10.07 11.79
CA ASP A 114 -14.83 -10.33 10.67
C ASP A 114 -14.57 -9.45 9.45
N MET A 115 -13.53 -8.61 9.49
CA MET A 115 -13.18 -7.66 8.43
C MET A 115 -13.09 -8.33 7.05
N LEU A 116 -12.36 -9.46 6.95
CA LEU A 116 -12.20 -10.16 5.67
C LEU A 116 -13.51 -10.76 5.16
N LYS A 117 -14.41 -11.21 6.05
CA LYS A 117 -15.72 -11.72 5.66
C LYS A 117 -16.59 -10.61 5.08
N ARG A 118 -16.55 -9.42 5.68
CA ARG A 118 -17.23 -8.22 5.17
C ARG A 118 -16.65 -7.81 3.82
N PHE A 119 -15.33 -7.80 3.67
CA PHE A 119 -14.68 -7.57 2.38
C PHE A 119 -15.11 -8.57 1.31
N GLN A 120 -15.11 -9.87 1.64
CA GLN A 120 -15.56 -10.90 0.71
C GLN A 120 -17.03 -10.70 0.31
N LEU A 121 -17.89 -10.32 1.25
CA LEU A 121 -19.30 -10.04 0.96
C LEU A 121 -19.46 -8.86 -0.01
N VAL A 122 -18.66 -7.79 0.14
CA VAL A 122 -18.66 -6.68 -0.82
C VAL A 122 -18.25 -7.13 -2.22
N LEU A 123 -17.17 -7.92 -2.35
CA LEU A 123 -16.74 -8.44 -3.64
C LEU A 123 -17.78 -9.37 -4.27
N ASN A 124 -18.40 -10.24 -3.47
CA ASN A 124 -19.47 -11.12 -3.93
C ASN A 124 -20.68 -10.31 -4.44
N THR A 125 -21.08 -9.24 -3.73
CA THR A 125 -22.16 -8.34 -4.15
C THR A 125 -21.79 -7.60 -5.44
N ALA A 126 -20.54 -7.13 -5.56
CA ALA A 126 -20.00 -6.53 -6.78
C ALA A 126 -19.78 -7.53 -7.93
N ARG A 127 -19.94 -8.84 -7.67
CA ARG A 127 -19.65 -9.95 -8.60
C ARG A 127 -18.21 -9.96 -9.10
N VAL A 128 -17.28 -9.53 -8.25
CA VAL A 128 -15.84 -9.56 -8.52
C VAL A 128 -15.31 -10.94 -8.12
N PRO A 129 -14.74 -11.73 -9.05
CA PRO A 129 -14.36 -13.13 -8.81
C PRO A 129 -12.99 -13.25 -8.10
N LEU A 130 -12.82 -12.57 -6.97
CA LEU A 130 -11.63 -12.66 -6.12
C LEU A 130 -11.99 -13.27 -4.76
N SER A 131 -11.01 -13.95 -4.14
CA SER A 131 -11.16 -14.55 -2.82
C SER A 131 -10.03 -14.16 -1.89
N PHE A 132 -10.37 -13.70 -0.68
CA PHE A 132 -9.39 -13.42 0.38
C PHE A 132 -8.94 -14.66 1.15
N GLU A 133 -9.64 -15.79 1.01
CA GLU A 133 -9.38 -17.03 1.76
C GLU A 133 -8.18 -17.83 1.20
N ALA A 134 -7.93 -17.75 -0.10
CA ALA A 134 -6.94 -18.57 -0.79
C ALA A 134 -5.61 -17.82 -1.07
N LEU A 135 -5.32 -16.76 -0.32
CA LEU A 135 -4.12 -15.97 -0.55
C LEU A 135 -2.86 -16.74 -0.10
N GLY A 136 -1.98 -17.04 -1.05
CA GLY A 136 -0.69 -17.64 -0.78
C GLY A 136 0.28 -16.71 -0.04
N ARG A 137 1.53 -17.16 0.10
CA ARG A 137 2.62 -16.35 0.63
C ARG A 137 2.80 -15.09 -0.21
N GLN A 138 2.99 -13.95 0.47
CA GLN A 138 3.42 -12.72 -0.16
C GLN A 138 4.86 -12.36 0.18
N HIS A 139 5.66 -12.10 -0.84
CA HIS A 139 7.06 -11.73 -0.79
C HIS A 139 7.32 -10.49 -1.66
N HIS A 140 8.57 -10.03 -1.77
CA HIS A 140 8.90 -8.79 -2.51
C HIS A 140 8.45 -8.78 -3.98
N GLY A 141 8.20 -9.95 -4.57
CA GLY A 141 7.78 -10.10 -5.97
C GLY A 141 6.27 -10.02 -6.20
N ASN A 142 5.44 -10.00 -5.14
CA ASN A 142 3.99 -10.00 -5.28
C ASN A 142 3.23 -9.23 -4.18
N HIS A 143 3.92 -8.57 -3.25
CA HIS A 143 3.29 -7.86 -2.14
C HIS A 143 3.16 -6.36 -2.42
N GLY A 144 1.92 -5.86 -2.50
CA GLY A 144 1.62 -4.45 -2.71
C GLY A 144 0.37 -3.96 -1.98
N MET A 145 0.50 -3.49 -0.73
CA MET A 145 -0.62 -2.93 0.05
C MET A 145 -0.63 -1.40 0.01
N SER A 146 -0.81 -0.84 -1.19
CA SER A 146 -0.94 0.60 -1.38
C SER A 146 -1.54 0.94 -2.75
N SER A 147 -1.79 2.22 -2.99
CA SER A 147 -2.22 2.77 -4.28
C SER A 147 -1.06 3.23 -5.18
N TYR A 148 0.18 2.77 -4.95
CA TYR A 148 1.37 3.20 -5.69
C TYR A 148 1.71 2.27 -6.86
N TRP A 149 0.84 2.29 -7.86
CA TRP A 149 0.98 1.53 -9.09
C TRP A 149 0.99 2.44 -10.31
N PHE A 150 1.71 2.01 -11.34
CA PHE A 150 1.85 2.69 -12.63
C PHE A 150 1.54 1.68 -13.70
N GLY A 151 0.50 1.93 -14.50
CA GLY A 151 -0.06 0.93 -15.38
C GLY A 151 -0.18 1.37 -16.83
N THR A 152 -0.18 0.40 -17.72
CA THR A 152 -0.51 0.58 -19.14
C THR A 152 -1.99 0.88 -19.34
N PRO A 153 -2.42 1.35 -20.53
CA PRO A 153 -3.84 1.47 -20.85
C PRO A 153 -4.63 0.18 -20.59
N ARG A 154 -4.04 -0.99 -20.91
CA ARG A 154 -4.64 -2.31 -20.65
C ARG A 154 -4.88 -2.54 -19.17
N PHE A 155 -3.89 -2.23 -18.33
CA PHE A 155 -4.01 -2.38 -16.89
C PHE A 155 -5.10 -1.47 -16.33
N TRP A 156 -5.10 -0.18 -16.71
CA TRP A 156 -6.09 0.79 -16.24
C TRP A 156 -7.52 0.41 -16.64
N GLU A 157 -7.74 0.02 -17.89
CA GLU A 157 -9.04 -0.44 -18.36
C GLU A 157 -9.53 -1.60 -17.49
N ARG A 158 -8.75 -2.67 -17.41
CA ARG A 158 -9.11 -3.89 -16.69
C ARG A 158 -9.30 -3.67 -15.19
N LEU A 159 -8.38 -2.97 -14.52
CA LEU A 159 -8.50 -2.66 -13.09
C LEU A 159 -9.79 -1.88 -12.80
N MET A 160 -10.10 -0.87 -13.62
CA MET A 160 -11.25 -0.02 -13.40
C MET A 160 -12.56 -0.74 -13.71
N THR A 161 -12.64 -1.47 -14.82
CA THR A 161 -13.87 -2.16 -15.25
C THR A 161 -14.16 -3.42 -14.43
N ASP A 162 -13.13 -4.20 -14.11
CA ASP A 162 -13.30 -5.54 -13.54
C ASP A 162 -13.35 -5.51 -12.00
N LEU A 163 -12.76 -4.48 -11.37
CA LEU A 163 -12.65 -4.39 -9.92
C LEU A 163 -13.17 -3.06 -9.33
N VAL A 164 -12.56 -1.93 -9.68
CA VAL A 164 -12.78 -0.68 -8.94
C VAL A 164 -14.20 -0.15 -9.13
N LEU A 165 -14.66 0.03 -10.37
CA LEU A 165 -16.00 0.59 -10.64
C LEU A 165 -17.13 -0.33 -10.17
N PRO A 166 -17.08 -1.67 -10.33
CA PRO A 166 -18.07 -2.56 -9.74
C PRO A 166 -18.26 -2.36 -8.24
N VAL A 167 -17.17 -2.15 -7.49
CA VAL A 167 -17.22 -1.92 -6.04
C VAL A 167 -17.71 -0.51 -5.70
N LEU A 168 -17.16 0.54 -6.36
CA LEU A 168 -17.52 1.93 -6.09
C LEU A 168 -19.00 2.25 -6.39
N ARG A 169 -19.60 1.53 -7.34
CA ARG A 169 -21.00 1.76 -7.76
C ARG A 169 -22.04 1.10 -6.86
N LEU A 170 -21.62 0.23 -5.92
CA LEU A 170 -22.54 -0.39 -4.98
C LEU A 170 -23.16 0.67 -4.07
N ASN A 171 -24.49 0.67 -4.00
CA ASN A 171 -25.23 1.58 -3.13
C ASN A 171 -25.77 0.88 -1.87
N ALA A 172 -26.31 1.66 -0.93
CA ALA A 172 -26.84 1.16 0.34
C ALA A 172 -28.00 0.16 0.17
N GLY A 173 -28.75 0.21 -0.94
CA GLY A 173 -29.81 -0.75 -1.24
C GLY A 173 -29.28 -2.13 -1.63
N GLU A 174 -28.12 -2.19 -2.27
CA GLU A 174 -27.45 -3.45 -2.65
C GLU A 174 -26.67 -4.06 -1.49
N LEU A 175 -26.03 -3.21 -0.68
CA LEU A 175 -25.18 -3.63 0.44
C LEU A 175 -25.94 -3.85 1.76
N GLY A 176 -27.10 -3.22 1.92
CA GLY A 176 -27.72 -3.03 3.23
C GLY A 176 -26.97 -2.01 4.09
N SER A 177 -27.60 -1.59 5.19
CA SER A 177 -27.10 -0.49 6.04
C SER A 177 -25.80 -0.82 6.77
N GLU A 178 -25.64 -2.06 7.25
CA GLU A 178 -24.45 -2.48 7.99
C GLU A 178 -23.20 -2.47 7.11
N LEU A 179 -23.25 -3.16 5.96
CA LEU A 179 -22.10 -3.30 5.09
C LEU A 179 -21.73 -1.98 4.40
N HIS A 180 -22.74 -1.19 4.01
CA HIS A 180 -22.52 0.17 3.52
C HIS A 180 -21.89 1.06 4.62
N GLY A 181 -22.40 0.97 5.86
CA GLY A 181 -21.83 1.67 7.00
C GLY A 181 -20.36 1.30 7.22
N PHE A 182 -20.02 0.02 7.18
CA PHE A 182 -18.65 -0.48 7.29
C PHE A 182 -17.70 0.12 6.23
N LEU A 183 -18.15 0.26 4.98
CA LEU A 183 -17.32 0.82 3.91
C LEU A 183 -17.03 2.32 4.08
N TYR A 184 -18.01 3.09 4.57
CA TYR A 184 -17.98 4.55 4.50
C TYR A 184 -17.87 5.27 5.85
N GLN A 185 -18.26 4.63 6.95
CA GLN A 185 -18.10 5.20 8.29
C GLN A 185 -16.68 4.99 8.80
N PRO A 186 -16.14 5.93 9.59
CA PRO A 186 -14.79 5.82 10.15
C PRO A 186 -14.58 4.49 10.88
N VAL A 187 -13.56 3.74 10.44
CA VAL A 187 -13.08 2.55 11.14
C VAL A 187 -11.92 2.91 12.07
N ASN A 188 -11.56 1.99 12.97
CA ASN A 188 -10.31 2.11 13.73
C ASN A 188 -9.15 2.25 12.75
N TYR A 189 -8.46 3.39 12.79
CA TYR A 189 -7.35 3.70 11.92
C TYR A 189 -6.22 4.32 12.73
N TYR A 190 -5.02 3.79 12.55
CA TYR A 190 -3.85 4.11 13.36
C TYR A 190 -3.14 5.41 12.96
N GLY A 191 -3.37 5.91 11.74
CA GLY A 191 -2.69 7.10 11.22
C GLY A 191 -3.47 8.39 11.46
N LEU A 192 -2.75 9.51 11.47
CA LEU A 192 -3.40 10.82 11.31
C LEU A 192 -3.87 11.00 9.86
N ALA A 193 -5.15 11.29 9.70
CA ALA A 193 -5.74 11.63 8.42
C ALA A 193 -6.76 12.76 8.62
N ALA A 194 -6.75 13.75 7.72
CA ALA A 194 -7.66 14.89 7.75
C ALA A 194 -9.14 14.47 7.77
N HIS A 195 -9.45 13.40 7.03
CA HIS A 195 -10.71 12.67 7.11
C HIS A 195 -10.39 11.25 7.56
N ARG A 196 -11.09 10.68 8.54
CA ARG A 196 -10.89 9.27 8.91
C ARG A 196 -11.50 8.37 7.83
N PRO A 197 -10.77 7.35 7.35
CA PRO A 197 -11.29 6.47 6.31
C PRO A 197 -12.32 5.49 6.88
N GLY A 198 -13.31 5.10 6.08
CA GLY A 198 -13.99 3.83 6.27
C GLY A 198 -13.19 2.66 5.70
N ALA A 199 -13.81 1.48 5.59
CA ALA A 199 -13.12 0.28 5.15
C ALA A 199 -12.84 0.22 3.62
N LEU A 200 -13.53 1.03 2.81
CA LEU A 200 -13.46 1.01 1.34
C LEU A 200 -12.03 1.11 0.75
N PRO A 201 -11.18 2.10 1.08
CA PRO A 201 -9.85 2.18 0.50
C PRO A 201 -9.00 0.94 0.84
N PHE A 202 -9.15 0.37 2.03
CA PHE A 202 -8.40 -0.82 2.43
C PHE A 202 -8.88 -2.09 1.71
N LEU A 203 -10.19 -2.21 1.48
CA LEU A 203 -10.75 -3.24 0.62
C LEU A 203 -10.12 -3.17 -0.77
N LEU A 204 -10.14 -1.98 -1.38
CA LEU A 204 -9.67 -1.81 -2.75
C LEU A 204 -8.14 -1.95 -2.87
N GLU A 205 -7.36 -1.54 -1.88
CA GLU A 205 -5.91 -1.81 -1.83
C GLU A 205 -5.63 -3.33 -1.79
N LEU A 206 -6.30 -4.07 -0.91
CA LEU A 206 -6.14 -5.52 -0.79
C LEU A 206 -6.61 -6.24 -2.07
N ALA A 207 -7.78 -5.86 -2.59
CA ALA A 207 -8.36 -6.45 -3.78
C ALA A 207 -7.53 -6.13 -5.04
N THR A 208 -6.97 -4.92 -5.16
CA THR A 208 -6.09 -4.54 -6.28
C THR A 208 -4.86 -5.42 -6.30
N ASN A 209 -4.25 -5.66 -5.13
CA ASN A 209 -3.09 -6.54 -5.04
C ASN A 209 -3.43 -7.99 -5.45
N LEU A 210 -4.57 -8.52 -5.00
CA LEU A 210 -5.04 -9.84 -5.45
C LEU A 210 -5.31 -9.88 -6.95
N TYR A 211 -5.92 -8.83 -7.48
CA TYR A 211 -6.26 -8.71 -8.89
C TYR A 211 -4.99 -8.68 -9.76
N ILE A 212 -3.96 -7.94 -9.36
CA ILE A 212 -2.65 -7.95 -10.02
C ILE A 212 -2.07 -9.37 -10.02
N GLN A 213 -2.12 -10.08 -8.89
CA GLN A 213 -1.61 -11.45 -8.81
C GLN A 213 -2.40 -12.44 -9.69
N ALA A 214 -3.73 -12.26 -9.80
CA ALA A 214 -4.58 -13.15 -10.58
C ALA A 214 -4.49 -12.90 -12.09
N GLU A 215 -4.48 -11.63 -12.51
CA GLU A 215 -4.68 -11.24 -13.91
C GLU A 215 -3.40 -10.75 -14.59
N PHE A 216 -2.38 -10.39 -13.81
CA PHE A 216 -1.17 -9.72 -14.29
C PHE A 216 0.12 -10.30 -13.70
N SER A 217 0.12 -11.47 -13.05
CA SER A 217 1.32 -12.04 -12.40
C SER A 217 2.58 -12.00 -13.27
N ASP A 218 2.48 -12.44 -14.53
CA ASP A 218 3.61 -12.49 -15.48
C ASP A 218 3.96 -11.11 -16.09
N HIS A 219 3.06 -10.14 -15.95
CA HIS A 219 3.17 -8.79 -16.51
C HIS A 219 3.31 -7.70 -15.44
N ALA A 220 3.38 -8.08 -14.17
CA ALA A 220 3.59 -7.19 -13.05
C ALA A 220 5.08 -7.15 -12.68
N LEU A 221 5.54 -5.97 -12.26
CA LEU A 221 6.88 -5.82 -11.70
C LEU A 221 6.80 -4.99 -10.42
N PHE A 222 7.30 -5.58 -9.33
CA PHE A 222 7.38 -4.92 -8.04
C PHE A 222 8.79 -4.33 -7.87
N TYR A 223 8.86 -3.09 -7.38
CA TYR A 223 10.12 -2.41 -7.15
C TYR A 223 10.93 -3.18 -6.11
N SER A 224 12.12 -3.63 -6.50
CA SER A 224 13.00 -4.40 -5.62
C SER A 224 13.75 -3.49 -4.65
N HIS A 225 13.78 -3.88 -3.38
CA HIS A 225 14.60 -3.23 -2.37
C HIS A 225 15.72 -4.17 -1.90
N THR A 226 16.93 -3.63 -1.76
CA THR A 226 17.98 -4.31 -1.01
C THR A 226 17.61 -4.39 0.48
N ARG A 227 18.20 -5.32 1.23
CA ARG A 227 17.98 -5.42 2.69
C ARG A 227 18.26 -4.11 3.42
N ALA A 228 19.31 -3.39 3.03
CA ALA A 228 19.62 -2.06 3.59
C ALA A 228 18.49 -1.06 3.34
N GLN A 229 17.97 -1.00 2.11
CA GLN A 229 16.84 -0.15 1.74
C GLN A 229 15.53 -0.54 2.47
N VAL A 230 15.32 -1.83 2.76
CA VAL A 230 14.22 -2.30 3.60
C VAL A 230 14.36 -1.74 5.02
N LEU A 231 15.55 -1.86 5.62
CA LEU A 231 15.84 -1.38 6.98
C LEU A 231 15.68 0.13 7.12
N GLU A 232 16.05 0.90 6.09
CA GLU A 232 15.84 2.36 6.06
C GLU A 232 14.35 2.74 6.11
N ARG A 233 13.47 1.88 5.58
CA ARG A 233 12.01 2.08 5.53
C ARG A 233 11.27 1.57 6.76
N CYS A 234 11.94 0.89 7.69
CA CYS A 234 11.36 0.51 8.96
C CYS A 234 10.95 1.76 9.74
N ILE A 235 9.65 1.87 10.04
CA ILE A 235 9.10 2.99 10.84
C ILE A 235 9.29 2.72 12.32
N PHE A 236 9.24 1.44 12.71
CA PHE A 236 9.28 1.01 14.10
C PHE A 236 10.54 0.18 14.38
N PRO A 237 11.06 0.21 15.63
CA PRO A 237 12.25 -0.56 15.98
C PRO A 237 12.01 -2.06 15.85
N PHE A 238 10.83 -2.56 16.24
CA PHE A 238 10.50 -3.98 16.14
C PHE A 238 10.34 -4.46 14.68
N ASP A 239 9.92 -3.60 13.74
CA ASP A 239 9.96 -3.95 12.31
C ASP A 239 11.40 -4.19 11.88
N ARG A 240 12.33 -3.34 12.34
CA ARG A 240 13.76 -3.46 12.06
C ARG A 240 14.37 -4.70 12.70
N ASP A 241 13.98 -5.00 13.94
CA ASP A 241 14.45 -6.18 14.66
C ASP A 241 14.00 -7.47 13.97
N LEU A 242 12.74 -7.54 13.50
CA LEU A 242 12.26 -8.69 12.74
C LEU A 242 13.09 -8.92 11.46
N VAL A 243 13.35 -7.85 10.71
CA VAL A 243 14.16 -7.91 9.48
C VAL A 243 15.62 -8.31 9.76
N ASN A 244 16.22 -7.82 10.86
CA ASN A 244 17.59 -8.14 11.24
C ASN A 244 17.74 -9.57 11.78
N LEU A 245 16.82 -10.02 12.62
CA LEU A 245 16.91 -11.30 13.31
C LEU A 245 16.47 -12.47 12.43
N PHE A 246 15.41 -12.28 11.64
CA PHE A 246 14.74 -13.36 10.92
C PHE A 246 14.75 -13.18 9.40
N GLY A 247 15.27 -12.06 8.88
CA GLY A 247 15.19 -11.79 7.45
C GLY A 247 15.85 -12.87 6.58
N ASP A 248 16.96 -13.45 7.01
CA ASP A 248 17.65 -14.50 6.26
C ASP A 248 16.88 -15.84 6.30
N GLU A 249 16.22 -16.14 7.42
CA GLU A 249 15.33 -17.30 7.54
C GLU A 249 14.10 -17.13 6.63
N VAL A 250 13.50 -15.94 6.60
CA VAL A 250 12.37 -15.63 5.71
C VAL A 250 12.79 -15.66 4.23
N ASP A 251 13.92 -15.06 3.87
CA ASP A 251 14.41 -15.07 2.48
C ASP A 251 14.69 -16.52 2.02
N ALA A 252 15.19 -17.39 2.92
CA ALA A 252 15.38 -18.82 2.62
C ALA A 252 14.05 -19.57 2.47
N MET A 253 13.04 -19.27 3.29
CA MET A 253 11.67 -19.82 3.14
C MET A 253 11.05 -19.39 1.81
N ASP A 254 11.20 -18.12 1.44
CA ASP A 254 10.68 -17.57 0.18
C ASP A 254 11.39 -18.19 -1.03
N ALA A 255 12.70 -18.41 -0.95
CA ALA A 255 13.48 -19.05 -2.02
C ALA A 255 13.13 -20.53 -2.22
N CYS A 256 12.78 -21.26 -1.16
CA CYS A 256 12.41 -22.68 -1.27
C CYS A 256 10.91 -22.89 -1.55
N GLY A 257 10.06 -21.89 -1.25
CA GLY A 257 8.62 -21.97 -1.43
C GLY A 257 7.93 -22.95 -0.47
N ILE A 258 8.59 -23.32 0.64
CA ILE A 258 8.09 -24.28 1.62
C ILE A 258 7.78 -23.55 2.93
N TYR A 259 6.51 -23.60 3.33
CA TYR A 259 6.01 -22.98 4.56
C TYR A 259 5.39 -24.06 5.46
N ASP A 260 6.24 -24.70 6.26
CA ASP A 260 5.82 -25.71 7.23
C ASP A 260 5.14 -25.08 8.46
N SER A 261 4.77 -25.91 9.43
CA SER A 261 4.13 -25.44 10.67
C SER A 261 4.99 -24.48 11.47
N LYS A 262 6.33 -24.58 11.40
CA LYS A 262 7.25 -23.66 12.07
C LYS A 262 7.24 -22.31 11.38
N ALA A 263 7.31 -22.27 10.05
CA ALA A 263 7.20 -21.05 9.27
C ALA A 263 5.86 -20.34 9.52
N MET A 264 4.75 -21.10 9.52
CA MET A 264 3.43 -20.52 9.81
C MET A 264 3.32 -19.98 11.23
N ALA A 265 3.89 -20.66 12.23
CA ALA A 265 3.94 -20.17 13.60
C ALA A 265 4.78 -18.89 13.73
N TYR A 266 5.90 -18.80 13.00
CA TYR A 266 6.70 -17.58 12.92
C TYR A 266 5.87 -16.41 12.39
N PHE A 267 5.25 -16.54 11.21
CA PHE A 267 4.49 -15.45 10.60
C PHE A 267 3.28 -15.03 11.45
N GLN A 268 2.61 -15.98 12.11
CA GLN A 268 1.53 -15.66 13.03
C GLN A 268 2.03 -14.81 14.21
N SER A 269 3.16 -15.20 14.81
CA SER A 269 3.75 -14.49 15.94
C SER A 269 4.30 -13.12 15.53
N ALA A 270 5.04 -13.05 14.43
CA ALA A 270 5.63 -11.83 13.91
C ALA A 270 4.56 -10.81 13.51
N SER A 271 3.46 -11.26 12.88
CA SER A 271 2.39 -10.36 12.43
C SER A 271 1.65 -9.77 13.62
N HIS A 272 1.38 -10.59 14.64
CA HIS A 272 0.80 -10.13 15.89
C HIS A 272 1.74 -9.14 16.61
N HIS A 273 3.02 -9.50 16.74
CA HIS A 273 4.01 -8.65 17.41
C HIS A 273 4.16 -7.29 16.74
N SER A 274 4.39 -7.26 15.42
CA SER A 274 4.56 -6.01 14.69
C SER A 274 3.27 -5.17 14.70
N THR A 275 2.11 -5.79 14.49
CA THR A 275 0.85 -5.04 14.42
C THR A 275 0.48 -4.44 15.78
N MET A 276 0.53 -5.23 16.87
CA MET A 276 0.22 -4.73 18.20
C MET A 276 1.28 -3.74 18.69
N GLY A 277 2.55 -3.98 18.37
CA GLY A 277 3.65 -3.04 18.63
C GLY A 277 3.41 -1.70 17.94
N ALA A 278 2.98 -1.71 16.69
CA ALA A 278 2.68 -0.51 15.91
C ALA A 278 1.51 0.27 16.51
N LEU A 279 0.41 -0.39 16.85
CA LEU A 279 -0.74 0.23 17.50
C LEU A 279 -0.36 0.85 18.86
N ALA A 280 0.39 0.13 19.69
CA ALA A 280 0.85 0.63 20.98
C ALA A 280 1.82 1.81 20.84
N TYR A 281 2.72 1.77 19.85
CA TYR A 281 3.67 2.84 19.57
C TYR A 281 2.95 4.11 19.09
N MET A 282 2.04 3.99 18.14
CA MET A 282 1.33 5.13 17.55
C MET A 282 0.37 5.81 18.53
N ASN A 283 -0.13 5.09 19.53
CA ASN A 283 -0.88 5.68 20.65
C ASN A 283 -0.04 6.61 21.53
N ARG A 284 1.30 6.54 21.46
CA ARG A 284 2.24 7.35 22.24
C ARG A 284 3.03 8.35 21.40
N HIS A 285 3.29 7.98 20.15
CA HIS A 285 4.13 8.75 19.24
C HIS A 285 3.42 8.89 17.90
N VAL A 286 3.02 10.11 17.57
CA VAL A 286 2.35 10.41 16.31
C VAL A 286 3.30 10.13 15.14
N VAL A 287 2.86 9.27 14.23
CA VAL A 287 3.52 9.06 12.92
C VAL A 287 2.70 9.79 11.87
N ASN A 288 3.29 10.82 11.24
CA ASN A 288 2.63 11.62 10.22
C ASN A 288 3.54 11.82 9.01
N PHE A 289 3.02 11.53 7.82
CA PHE A 289 3.72 11.68 6.54
C PHE A 289 3.34 12.95 5.78
N ASP A 290 2.41 13.78 6.27
CA ASP A 290 1.97 15.02 5.60
C ASP A 290 3.04 16.10 5.55
N HIS A 291 4.06 16.01 6.41
CA HIS A 291 5.10 17.03 6.53
C HIS A 291 6.49 16.53 6.13
N GLY A 292 6.55 15.41 5.41
CA GLY A 292 7.78 14.77 4.98
C GLY A 292 8.04 13.45 5.72
N ASP A 293 9.30 13.01 5.69
CA ASP A 293 9.71 11.76 6.34
C ASP A 293 9.66 11.90 7.89
N PRO A 294 8.81 11.14 8.60
CA PRO A 294 8.74 11.21 10.05
C PRO A 294 9.94 10.54 10.74
N ARG A 295 10.65 9.61 10.09
CA ARG A 295 11.64 8.75 10.73
C ARG A 295 12.70 9.51 11.52
N PRO A 296 13.35 10.58 10.99
CA PRO A 296 14.35 11.35 11.74
C PRO A 296 13.83 11.98 13.05
N HIS A 297 12.52 12.12 13.19
CA HIS A 297 11.85 12.76 14.33
C HIS A 297 11.28 11.74 15.34
N LEU A 298 11.29 10.44 15.02
CA LEU A 298 10.82 9.41 15.94
C LEU A 298 11.86 9.15 17.04
N PRO A 299 11.43 8.98 18.31
CA PRO A 299 12.33 8.80 19.45
C PRO A 299 13.46 7.76 19.25
N TRP A 300 13.14 6.63 18.61
CA TRP A 300 14.10 5.53 18.45
C TRP A 300 15.16 5.78 17.35
N PHE A 301 14.90 6.70 16.41
CA PHE A 301 15.93 7.16 15.47
C PHE A 301 16.90 8.15 16.12
N GLN A 302 16.45 8.87 17.15
CA GLN A 302 17.28 9.82 17.88
C GLN A 302 18.26 9.13 18.83
N THR A 303 17.88 7.98 19.40
CA THR A 303 18.74 7.19 20.29
C THR A 303 19.93 6.54 19.57
N ASN A 304 19.84 6.28 18.26
CA ASN A 304 20.95 5.77 17.46
C ASN A 304 21.99 6.85 17.07
N LYS A 305 21.76 8.13 17.43
CA LYS A 305 22.74 9.21 17.29
C LYS A 305 23.60 9.44 18.53
N VAL A 306 23.48 8.60 19.56
CA VAL A 306 24.33 8.69 20.75
C VAL A 306 25.70 8.09 20.44
N LYS A 307 26.60 9.00 20.03
CA LYS A 307 28.08 9.02 20.09
C LYS A 307 28.84 7.75 19.73
N ASP A 308 29.57 7.82 18.61
CA ASP A 308 30.86 7.14 18.48
C ASP A 308 31.77 7.58 19.64
N PRO A 309 32.27 6.68 20.51
CA PRO A 309 33.19 7.02 21.59
C PRO A 309 34.56 7.51 21.09
N HIS A 310 34.82 7.48 19.78
CA HIS A 310 36.12 7.80 19.19
C HIS A 310 36.22 9.17 18.52
N GLU A 311 35.21 10.04 18.63
CA GLU A 311 35.34 11.46 18.27
C GLU A 311 35.93 12.27 19.44
N HIS A 312 37.23 12.08 19.70
CA HIS A 312 38.09 13.01 20.44
C HIS A 312 39.49 13.03 19.83
#